data_AF-A0A8T8WSH1-F1
#
_entry.id   AF-A0A8T8WSH1-F1
#
_cell.length_a   1.000
_cell.length_b   1.000
_cell.length_c   1.000
_cell.angle_alpha   90.00
_cell.angle_beta   90.00
_cell.angle_gamma   90.00
#
_symmetry.space_group_name_H-M   'P 1'
#
loop_
_entity.id
_entity.type
_entity.pdbx_description
1 polymer ?
#
loop_
_entity_poly.entity_id
_entity_poly.type
_entity_poly.pdbx_seq_one_letter_code
_entity_poly.pdbx_strand_id
1 'polypeptide(L)'
;MSFFSSLVVFSALLAGVLGSDTCSYIEAEFESYNALTTALCNSNALQPGQYVCCSSGSLPDFSPKPYANGTCYTYTISSGDDCTDIAKANQMNATKIATYNEETWG
;
A
#
# COMPACT_ATOMS: atom_id res chain seq x y z
N MET A 1 -12.58 10.43 -17.55
CA MET A 1 -11.47 10.30 -16.59
C MET A 1 -11.96 9.34 -15.52
N SER A 2 -11.57 8.08 -15.55
CA SER A 2 -11.89 7.14 -14.45
C SER A 2 -11.02 7.51 -13.26
N PHE A 3 -11.66 7.87 -12.15
CA PHE A 3 -10.98 8.03 -10.88
C PHE A 3 -10.78 6.64 -10.29
N PHE A 4 -9.53 6.15 -10.30
CA PHE A 4 -9.17 4.97 -9.52
C PHE A 4 -9.06 5.41 -8.06
N SER A 5 -9.88 4.84 -7.19
CA SER A 5 -9.81 5.07 -5.74
C SER A 5 -9.08 3.89 -5.10
N SER A 6 -7.97 4.15 -4.42
CA SER A 6 -7.18 3.16 -3.70
C SER A 6 -7.25 3.42 -2.20
N LEU A 7 -7.30 2.37 -1.39
CA LEU A 7 -7.36 2.45 0.08
C LEU A 7 -6.22 1.64 0.72
N VAL A 8 -5.83 2.02 1.94
CA VAL A 8 -4.85 1.30 2.77
C VAL A 8 -5.58 0.48 3.84
N VAL A 9 -5.23 -0.80 3.98
CA VAL A 9 -5.77 -1.68 5.02
C VAL A 9 -5.24 -1.27 6.39
N PHE A 10 -6.10 -0.88 7.34
CA PHE A 10 -5.74 -0.66 8.74
C PHE A 10 -6.03 -1.92 9.58
N SER A 11 -5.30 -2.12 10.67
CA SER A 11 -5.29 -3.33 11.53
C SER A 11 -6.63 -3.77 12.15
N ALA A 12 -7.74 -3.08 11.87
CA ALA A 12 -9.09 -3.42 12.33
C ALA A 12 -10.14 -3.58 11.22
N LEU A 13 -9.81 -3.50 9.92
CA LEU A 13 -10.82 -3.37 8.86
C LEU A 13 -10.76 -4.51 7.84
N LEU A 14 -11.61 -5.53 8.06
CA LEU A 14 -12.23 -6.28 6.95
C LEU A 14 -13.67 -5.79 6.71
N ALA A 15 -14.42 -5.54 7.78
CA ALA A 15 -15.78 -5.01 7.71
C ALA A 15 -15.85 -3.56 7.16
N GLY A 16 -14.82 -2.75 7.39
CA GLY A 16 -14.81 -1.38 6.88
C GLY A 16 -14.27 -1.23 5.45
N VAL A 17 -13.57 -2.21 4.88
CA VAL A 17 -13.20 -2.14 3.45
C VAL A 17 -14.42 -2.46 2.58
N LEU A 18 -15.26 -3.40 3.00
CA LEU A 18 -16.51 -3.79 2.33
C LEU A 18 -17.68 -2.80 2.56
N GLY A 19 -17.58 -1.94 3.58
CA GLY A 19 -18.68 -1.07 4.03
C GLY A 19 -18.26 0.36 4.38
N SER A 20 -17.11 0.84 3.91
CA SER A 20 -16.75 2.26 4.04
C SER A 20 -17.47 3.08 2.97
N ASP A 21 -17.75 4.35 3.28
CA ASP A 21 -18.26 5.33 2.30
C ASP A 21 -17.34 5.48 1.07
N THR A 22 -16.07 5.08 1.21
CA THR A 22 -15.05 5.10 0.15
C THR A 22 -15.04 3.86 -0.74
N CYS A 23 -15.44 2.70 -0.24
CA CYS A 23 -15.45 1.43 -0.97
C CYS A 23 -16.67 0.59 -0.55
N SER A 24 -17.76 0.66 -1.31
CA SER A 24 -18.97 -0.14 -1.11
C SER A 24 -19.10 -1.14 -2.26
N TYR A 25 -18.81 -2.42 -2.03
CA TYR A 25 -18.78 -3.44 -3.09
C TYR A 25 -19.21 -4.83 -2.57
N ILE A 26 -19.59 -5.72 -3.49
CA ILE A 26 -19.86 -7.13 -3.20
C ILE A 26 -18.52 -7.88 -3.13
N GLU A 27 -18.30 -8.71 -2.10
CA GLU A 27 -17.07 -9.48 -1.85
C GLU A 27 -16.38 -10.01 -3.13
N ALA A 28 -17.13 -10.66 -4.01
CA ALA A 28 -16.62 -11.21 -5.27
C ALA A 28 -15.98 -10.17 -6.22
N GLU A 29 -16.50 -8.93 -6.27
CA GLU A 29 -15.95 -7.88 -7.13
C GLU A 29 -14.57 -7.43 -6.65
N PHE A 30 -14.39 -7.27 -5.34
CA PHE A 30 -13.10 -6.89 -4.79
C PHE A 30 -12.07 -7.99 -4.82
N GLU A 31 -12.48 -9.24 -4.59
CA GLU A 31 -11.61 -10.38 -4.82
C GLU A 31 -11.10 -10.37 -6.26
N SER A 32 -11.99 -10.08 -7.23
CA SER A 32 -11.62 -9.92 -8.63
C SER A 32 -10.68 -8.73 -8.89
N TYR A 33 -10.94 -7.56 -8.29
CA TYR A 33 -10.11 -6.36 -8.49
C TYR A 33 -8.71 -6.51 -7.89
N ASN A 34 -8.56 -7.32 -6.84
CA ASN A 34 -7.31 -7.51 -6.11
C ASN A 34 -6.66 -8.87 -6.37
N ALA A 35 -7.18 -9.63 -7.35
CA ALA A 35 -6.70 -10.96 -7.73
C ALA A 35 -6.52 -11.92 -6.54
N LEU A 36 -7.44 -11.84 -5.57
CA LEU A 36 -7.40 -12.70 -4.39
C LEU A 36 -7.86 -14.11 -4.77
N THR A 37 -7.02 -15.11 -4.48
CA THR A 37 -7.28 -16.53 -4.78
C THR A 37 -7.80 -17.31 -3.58
N THR A 38 -7.85 -16.67 -2.42
CA THR A 38 -8.40 -17.19 -1.16
C THR A 38 -9.43 -16.21 -0.62
N ALA A 39 -10.43 -16.73 0.10
CA ALA A 39 -11.45 -15.90 0.75
C ALA A 39 -10.82 -14.77 1.59
N LEU A 40 -11.48 -13.61 1.59
CA LEU A 40 -11.08 -12.39 2.30
C LEU A 40 -10.62 -12.59 3.75
N CYS A 41 -11.25 -13.52 4.47
CA CYS A 41 -10.98 -13.80 5.88
C CYS A 41 -9.73 -14.67 6.13
N ASN A 42 -8.97 -15.04 5.09
CA ASN A 42 -7.70 -15.74 5.27
C ASN A 42 -6.62 -14.72 5.71
N SER A 43 -5.93 -15.00 6.82
CA SER A 43 -4.94 -14.10 7.44
C SER A 43 -3.76 -13.69 6.54
N ASN A 44 -3.59 -14.37 5.41
CA ASN A 44 -2.52 -14.08 4.45
C ASN A 44 -3.00 -13.28 3.22
N ALA A 45 -4.31 -13.11 3.02
CA ALA A 45 -4.86 -12.46 1.83
C ALA A 45 -4.74 -10.93 1.89
N LEU A 46 -4.89 -10.34 3.08
CA LEU A 46 -4.82 -8.90 3.31
C LEU A 46 -3.93 -8.61 4.51
N GLN A 47 -2.97 -7.71 4.32
CA GLN A 47 -2.06 -7.27 5.37
C GLN A 47 -2.30 -5.81 5.74
N PRO A 48 -2.14 -5.42 7.02
CA PRO A 48 -2.08 -4.01 7.39
C PRO A 48 -1.02 -3.27 6.56
N GLY A 49 -1.39 -2.07 6.09
CA GLY A 49 -0.58 -1.23 5.22
C GLY A 49 -0.63 -1.60 3.73
N GLN A 50 -1.34 -2.66 3.33
CA GLN A 50 -1.48 -3.03 1.92
C GLN A 50 -2.44 -2.08 1.20
N TYR A 51 -2.06 -1.67 -0.01
CA TYR A 51 -2.96 -0.97 -0.93
C TYR A 51 -3.87 -1.96 -1.66
N VAL A 52 -5.15 -1.62 -1.76
CA VAL A 52 -6.16 -2.39 -2.48
C VAL A 52 -6.92 -1.54 -3.48
N CYS A 53 -7.39 -2.18 -4.54
CA CYS A 53 -8.24 -1.61 -5.57
C CYS A 53 -9.71 -1.68 -5.14
N CYS A 54 -10.40 -0.54 -5.18
CA CYS A 54 -11.86 -0.50 -4.97
C CYS A 54 -12.67 -0.49 -6.27
N SER A 55 -11.99 -0.50 -7.41
CA SER A 55 -12.56 -0.68 -8.75
C SER A 55 -11.61 -1.49 -9.61
N SER A 56 -12.04 -1.92 -10.79
CA SER A 56 -11.12 -2.45 -11.80
C SER A 56 -10.03 -1.42 -12.12
N GLY A 57 -8.82 -1.90 -12.43
CA GLY A 57 -7.66 -1.06 -12.73
C GLY A 57 -6.37 -1.52 -12.04
N SER A 58 -5.34 -0.68 -12.16
CA SER A 58 -4.07 -0.84 -11.45
C SER A 58 -3.96 0.22 -10.35
N LEU A 59 -3.23 -0.11 -9.28
CA LEU A 59 -2.87 0.88 -8.27
C LEU A 59 -2.06 2.03 -8.89
N PRO A 60 -2.18 3.26 -8.35
CA PRO A 60 -1.22 4.31 -8.59
C PRO A 60 0.20 3.87 -8.23
N ASP A 61 1.17 4.55 -8.82
CA ASP A 61 2.57 4.40 -8.45
C ASP A 61 2.85 5.21 -7.17
N PHE A 62 3.02 4.51 -6.05
CA PHE A 62 3.34 5.10 -4.75
C PHE A 62 4.84 5.11 -4.46
N SER A 63 5.70 4.80 -5.43
CA SER A 63 7.15 4.86 -5.22
C SER A 63 7.64 6.29 -4.99
N PRO A 64 8.66 6.50 -4.15
CA PRO A 64 9.21 7.81 -3.89
C PRO A 64 9.73 8.44 -5.18
N LYS A 65 9.33 9.67 -5.45
CA LYS A 65 9.81 10.43 -6.61
C LYS A 65 10.86 11.42 -6.17
N PRO A 66 11.98 11.55 -6.91
CA PRO A 66 12.98 12.57 -6.60
C PRO A 66 12.32 13.95 -6.62
N TYR A 67 12.86 14.86 -5.81
CA TYR A 67 12.45 16.26 -5.83
C TYR A 67 12.77 16.88 -7.19
N ALA A 68 12.08 17.98 -7.53
CA ALA A 68 12.27 18.66 -8.82
C ALA A 68 13.71 19.15 -9.07
N ASN A 69 14.50 19.34 -8.00
CA ASN A 69 15.92 19.70 -8.06
C ASN A 69 16.85 18.51 -8.35
N GLY A 70 16.30 17.30 -8.58
CA GLY A 70 17.05 16.08 -8.86
C GLY A 70 17.58 15.34 -7.63
N THR A 71 17.35 15.87 -6.41
CA THR A 71 17.73 15.16 -5.18
C THR A 71 16.76 14.05 -4.84
N CYS A 72 17.25 12.98 -4.23
CA CYS A 72 16.43 11.85 -3.80
C CYS A 72 15.33 12.30 -2.83
N TYR A 73 14.17 11.65 -2.90
CA TYR A 73 13.15 11.80 -1.87
C TYR A 73 13.73 11.42 -0.51
N THR A 74 13.41 12.20 0.52
CA THR A 74 13.79 11.88 1.90
C THR A 74 12.56 11.65 2.75
N TYR A 75 12.69 10.70 3.67
CA TYR A 75 11.68 10.40 4.68
C TYR A 75 12.30 10.52 6.06
N THR A 76 11.66 11.28 6.94
CA THR A 76 12.07 11.38 8.34
C THR A 76 11.32 10.33 9.16
N ILE A 77 12.08 9.39 9.73
CA ILE A 77 11.55 8.36 10.61
C ILE A 77 10.84 8.99 11.81
N SER A 78 9.64 8.50 12.09
CA SER A 78 8.81 8.82 13.25
C SER A 78 8.82 7.68 14.27
N SER A 79 8.42 7.97 15.51
CA SER A 79 8.30 6.94 16.54
C SER A 79 7.24 5.90 16.14
N GLY A 80 7.62 4.62 16.15
CA GLY A 80 6.75 3.51 15.77
C GLY A 80 6.91 3.06 14.32
N ASP A 81 7.68 3.78 13.50
CA ASP A 81 8.00 3.31 12.15
C ASP A 81 8.93 2.10 12.19
N ASP A 82 8.69 1.17 11.28
CA ASP A 82 9.66 0.16 10.90
C ASP A 82 9.90 0.15 9.38
N CYS A 83 10.99 -0.49 8.96
CA CYS A 83 11.34 -0.57 7.54
C CYS A 83 10.28 -1.28 6.69
N THR A 84 9.49 -2.17 7.28
CA THR A 84 8.44 -2.91 6.57
C THR A 84 7.28 -1.99 6.23
N ASP A 85 6.84 -1.19 7.20
CA ASP A 85 5.73 -0.27 7.02
C ASP A 85 6.08 0.87 6.06
N ILE A 86 7.30 1.43 6.17
CA ILE A 86 7.81 2.41 5.22
C ILE A 86 7.88 1.82 3.81
N ALA A 87 8.39 0.59 3.66
CA ALA A 87 8.52 -0.04 2.36
C ALA A 87 7.15 -0.33 1.71
N LYS A 88 6.19 -0.84 2.49
CA LYS A 88 4.81 -1.07 2.02
C LYS A 88 4.14 0.22 1.55
N ALA A 89 4.23 1.29 2.35
CA ALA A 89 3.66 2.58 2.02
C ALA A 89 4.22 3.13 0.68
N ASN A 90 5.43 2.73 0.32
CA ASN A 90 6.15 3.18 -0.87
C ASN A 90 6.24 2.09 -1.97
N GLN A 91 5.40 1.04 -1.92
CA GLN A 91 5.37 -0.07 -2.88
C GLN A 91 6.75 -0.70 -3.19
N MET A 92 7.58 -0.86 -2.17
CA MET A 92 8.91 -1.46 -2.31
C MET A 92 9.16 -2.56 -1.28
N ASN A 93 10.24 -3.32 -1.48
CA ASN A 93 10.72 -4.28 -0.49
C ASN A 93 11.58 -3.58 0.55
N ALA A 94 11.43 -3.91 1.83
CA ALA A 94 12.22 -3.33 2.93
C ALA A 94 13.74 -3.45 2.71
N THR A 95 14.21 -4.50 2.06
CA THR A 95 15.63 -4.66 1.69
C THR A 95 16.16 -3.54 0.78
N LYS A 96 15.30 -2.93 -0.04
CA LYS A 96 15.68 -1.80 -0.90
C LYS A 96 16.02 -0.54 -0.11
N ILE A 97 15.43 -0.37 1.07
CA ILE A 97 15.73 0.78 1.93
C ILE A 97 17.23 0.77 2.29
N ALA A 98 17.78 -0.39 2.66
CA ALA A 98 19.21 -0.50 2.93
C ALA A 98 20.06 -0.15 1.69
N THR A 99 19.71 -0.72 0.52
CA THR A 99 20.42 -0.46 -0.74
C THR A 99 20.38 1.01 -1.16
N TYR A 100 19.27 1.71 -0.93
CA TYR A 100 19.14 3.13 -1.30
C TYR A 100 19.87 4.08 -0.36
N ASN A 101 20.32 3.60 0.81
CA ASN A 101 20.99 4.44 1.81
C ASN A 101 22.43 3.96 2.08
N GLU A 102 23.04 3.19 1.18
CA GLU A 102 24.42 2.67 1.36
C GLU A 102 25.45 3.79 1.61
N GLU A 103 25.21 5.00 1.10
CA GLU A 103 26.10 6.17 1.26
C GLU A 103 25.73 7.07 2.47
N THR A 104 24.70 6.72 3.25
CA THR A 104 24.20 7.58 4.35
C THR A 104 24.74 7.19 5.72
N TRP A 105 24.98 5.90 5.96
CA TRP A 105 25.28 5.35 7.29
C TRP A 105 26.76 4.99 7.50
N GLY A 106 27.65 5.44 6.60
CA GLY A 106 29.10 5.18 6.61
C GLY A 106 29.89 6.07 7.55
#